data_AF-A0A259DFD5-F1
#
_entry.id   AF-A0A259DFD5-F1
#
_cell.length_a   1.000
_cell.length_b   1.000
_cell.length_c   1.000
_cell.angle_alpha   90.00
_cell.angle_beta   90.00
_cell.angle_gamma   90.00
#
_symmetry.space_group_name_H-M   'P 1'
#
loop_
_entity.id
_entity.type
_entity.pdbx_description
1 polymer ?
#
loop_
_entity_poly.entity_id
_entity_poly.type
_entity_poly.pdbx_seq_one_letter_code
_entity_poly.pdbx_strand_id
1 'polypeptide(L)'
;MLSARVYDVARETELQVAPELTKRLGNQVLLKREDNQPVFSFKLRGAYNKMAHLPPEALKRGVIAASAGNHAQGVALAAAKMKCKAVIVMPLTTPSVKIDAVKARGGPWVEVILHGESYSDAFQYSELLEKKRGLTFVHPFDDPDVIAGQGTIAQEIFQQHQEPIDSIFVAIGGGGLIAGIGEYVKAVSPKTKVIGVQSVDSDAMRRSLEANKRIEMKDVGLFSDGTAVKLVGKETFRICKRVVDDIITVDTDEICAAINDVFTDTRSILEPAGALAIAGMKKYVEKHRLKKKTLVAIACGANMNFSRLRFVAERADVGEFREAVFAVTIPEERGSFKRFCELLGKRNVTEFNYRIADQSEAHIFVGIGTQKAADSTTIAKHFRKAKFATIDLTHDELAKSHLRHMVGGRSTLAQDELLYRFEFPERPGALMKFLTSMAPNWNISLFHYRNHGADYGRILVGLQVPKNEQKKFQNFLASLGYPHWNETNNPAYRLFLK
;
A
#
# COMPACT_ATOMS: atom_id res chain seq x y z
N MET A 1 -29.36 15.28 3.99
CA MET A 1 -28.00 15.62 4.48
C MET A 1 -28.06 16.61 5.63
N LEU A 2 -28.75 17.74 5.50
CA LEU A 2 -28.87 18.75 6.58
C LEU A 2 -29.54 18.22 7.86
N SER A 3 -30.40 17.21 7.76
CA SER A 3 -31.03 16.52 8.90
C SER A 3 -30.23 15.31 9.41
N ALA A 4 -29.05 15.02 8.85
CA ALA A 4 -28.29 13.82 9.21
C ALA A 4 -27.73 13.94 10.62
N ARG A 5 -27.90 12.91 11.44
CA ARG A 5 -27.53 12.94 12.87
C ARG A 5 -26.14 12.35 13.13
N VAL A 6 -25.15 12.64 12.30
CA VAL A 6 -23.85 11.92 12.33
C VAL A 6 -22.99 12.27 13.55
N TYR A 7 -23.10 13.48 14.08
CA TYR A 7 -22.17 14.02 15.09
C TYR A 7 -22.36 13.45 16.50
N ASP A 8 -23.35 12.59 16.72
CA ASP A 8 -23.50 11.83 17.96
C ASP A 8 -22.39 10.78 18.15
N VAL A 9 -21.75 10.36 17.04
CA VAL A 9 -20.64 9.40 17.01
C VAL A 9 -19.45 9.86 16.15
N ALA A 10 -19.69 10.68 15.13
CA ALA A 10 -18.65 11.25 14.30
C ALA A 10 -18.18 12.59 14.85
N ARG A 11 -16.95 12.97 14.50
CA ARG A 11 -16.46 14.33 14.66
C ARG A 11 -16.29 14.99 13.29
N GLU A 12 -16.35 16.32 13.25
CA GLU A 12 -15.83 17.06 12.10
C GLU A 12 -14.32 16.78 12.01
N THR A 13 -13.89 16.19 10.90
CA THR A 13 -12.48 15.83 10.70
C THR A 13 -11.72 16.96 10.04
N GLU A 14 -10.41 16.97 10.19
CA GLU A 14 -9.56 18.02 9.67
C GLU A 14 -9.56 18.03 8.14
N LEU A 15 -9.55 19.24 7.55
CA LEU A 15 -9.18 19.48 6.15
C LEU A 15 -7.76 20.04 6.13
N GLN A 16 -6.79 19.14 6.10
CA GLN A 16 -5.39 19.47 6.35
C GLN A 16 -4.63 19.69 5.04
N VAL A 17 -3.80 20.73 4.97
CA VAL A 17 -2.87 20.91 3.84
C VAL A 17 -1.81 19.80 3.84
N ALA A 18 -1.52 19.23 2.68
CA ALA A 18 -0.40 18.31 2.46
C ALA A 18 0.79 19.09 1.84
N PRO A 19 1.74 19.61 2.64
CA PRO A 19 2.76 20.55 2.16
C PRO A 19 3.69 19.99 1.08
N GLU A 20 4.21 18.77 1.25
CA GLU A 20 5.11 18.12 0.30
C GLU A 20 4.38 17.76 -0.99
N LEU A 21 3.17 17.18 -0.89
CA LEU A 21 2.32 16.96 -2.08
C LEU A 21 1.98 18.27 -2.79
N THR A 22 1.66 19.32 -2.05
CA THR A 22 1.35 20.65 -2.59
C THR A 22 2.52 21.19 -3.40
N LYS A 23 3.72 21.17 -2.82
CA LYS A 23 4.97 21.60 -3.46
C LYS A 23 5.30 20.75 -4.68
N ARG A 24 5.25 19.42 -4.55
CA ARG A 24 5.62 18.47 -5.61
C ARG A 24 4.69 18.56 -6.82
N LEU A 25 3.38 18.71 -6.59
CA LEU A 25 2.39 18.76 -7.68
C LEU A 25 2.22 20.17 -8.25
N GLY A 26 2.60 21.23 -7.50
CA GLY A 26 2.37 22.62 -7.89
C GLY A 26 0.88 23.00 -7.86
N ASN A 27 0.14 22.41 -6.93
CA ASN A 27 -1.30 22.60 -6.69
C ASN A 27 -1.52 22.64 -5.18
N GLN A 28 -2.54 23.35 -4.69
CA GLN A 28 -2.93 23.26 -3.27
C GLN A 28 -3.61 21.91 -3.04
N VAL A 29 -3.00 21.07 -2.21
CA VAL A 29 -3.52 19.74 -1.87
C VAL A 29 -4.04 19.75 -0.45
N LEU A 30 -5.31 19.39 -0.29
CA LEU A 30 -6.00 19.27 0.99
C LEU A 30 -6.43 17.81 1.20
N LEU A 31 -6.19 17.29 2.40
CA LEU A 31 -6.60 15.95 2.82
C LEU A 31 -7.76 16.07 3.79
N LYS A 32 -8.91 15.48 3.44
CA LYS A 32 -10.03 15.34 4.38
C LYS A 32 -9.82 14.07 5.22
N ARG A 33 -9.49 14.26 6.51
CA ARG A 33 -8.92 13.25 7.42
C ARG A 33 -9.97 12.33 8.05
N GLU A 34 -10.75 11.63 7.24
CA GLU A 34 -11.76 10.67 7.75
C GLU A 34 -11.14 9.44 8.45
N ASP A 35 -9.84 9.21 8.26
CA ASP A 35 -9.04 8.26 9.03
C ASP A 35 -8.93 8.62 10.52
N ASN A 36 -9.18 9.89 10.89
CA ASN A 36 -9.17 10.35 12.27
C ASN A 36 -10.49 10.09 13.02
N GLN A 37 -11.50 9.46 12.41
CA GLN A 37 -12.72 9.09 13.13
C GLN A 37 -12.47 8.05 14.24
N PRO A 38 -13.33 7.92 15.26
CA PRO A 38 -13.18 6.91 16.32
C PRO A 38 -13.11 5.44 15.85
N VAL A 39 -13.63 5.16 14.65
CA VAL A 39 -13.55 3.84 13.98
C VAL A 39 -12.50 3.80 12.86
N PHE A 40 -11.63 4.81 12.81
CA PHE A 40 -10.56 4.98 11.83
C PHE A 40 -11.02 4.95 10.36
N SER A 41 -12.28 5.34 10.11
CA SER A 41 -12.84 5.48 8.76
C SER A 41 -14.17 6.23 8.81
N PHE A 42 -14.64 6.72 7.67
CA PHE A 42 -15.91 7.44 7.55
C PHE A 42 -17.19 6.60 7.79
N LYS A 43 -17.07 5.27 7.85
CA LYS A 43 -18.24 4.37 7.79
C LYS A 43 -19.24 4.55 8.94
N LEU A 44 -18.79 5.09 10.09
CA LEU A 44 -19.68 5.41 11.21
C LEU A 44 -20.77 6.43 10.84
N ARG A 45 -20.52 7.35 9.90
CA ARG A 45 -21.45 8.42 9.55
C ARG A 45 -22.75 7.86 8.99
N GLY A 46 -22.69 7.14 7.87
CA GLY A 46 -23.90 6.55 7.28
C GLY A 46 -24.48 5.39 8.08
N ALA A 47 -23.67 4.58 8.77
CA ALA A 47 -24.19 3.54 9.65
C ALA A 47 -25.06 4.14 10.76
N TYR A 48 -24.53 5.14 11.47
CA TYR A 48 -25.27 5.86 12.49
C TYR A 48 -26.47 6.59 11.91
N ASN A 49 -26.31 7.29 10.78
CA ASN A 49 -27.42 8.03 10.19
C ASN A 49 -28.58 7.11 9.79
N LYS A 50 -28.28 5.94 9.20
CA LYS A 50 -29.32 4.94 8.90
C LYS A 50 -30.05 4.50 10.16
N MET A 51 -29.29 4.06 11.16
CA MET A 51 -29.87 3.57 12.42
C MET A 51 -30.67 4.66 13.14
N ALA A 52 -30.23 5.91 13.06
CA ALA A 52 -30.87 7.06 13.68
C ALA A 52 -32.26 7.37 13.10
N HIS A 53 -32.47 7.02 11.83
CA HIS A 53 -33.74 7.21 11.11
C HIS A 53 -34.64 5.98 11.18
N LEU A 54 -34.21 4.89 11.83
CA LEU A 54 -35.06 3.73 12.02
C LEU A 54 -36.20 4.03 13.01
N PRO A 55 -37.41 3.50 12.77
CA PRO A 55 -38.48 3.56 13.74
C PRO A 55 -38.06 2.90 15.07
N PRO A 56 -38.54 3.39 16.23
CA PRO A 56 -38.18 2.83 17.54
C PRO A 56 -38.41 1.32 17.64
N GLU A 57 -39.49 0.80 17.05
CA GLU A 57 -39.79 -0.64 17.03
C GLU A 57 -38.76 -1.45 16.23
N ALA A 58 -38.22 -0.90 15.13
CA ALA A 58 -37.18 -1.55 14.36
C ALA A 58 -35.85 -1.57 15.13
N LEU A 59 -35.49 -0.46 15.78
CA LEU A 59 -34.31 -0.39 16.67
C LEU A 59 -34.42 -1.35 17.86
N LYS A 60 -35.62 -1.50 18.42
CA LYS A 60 -35.89 -2.43 19.54
C LYS A 60 -35.72 -3.89 19.12
N ARG A 61 -36.14 -4.27 17.90
CA ARG A 61 -35.87 -5.61 17.34
C ARG A 61 -34.39 -5.83 17.09
N GLY A 62 -33.68 -4.80 16.65
CA GLY A 62 -32.25 -4.83 16.38
C GLY A 62 -31.91 -4.79 14.90
N VAL A 63 -30.62 -4.63 14.63
CA VAL A 63 -30.07 -4.47 13.27
C VAL A 63 -29.12 -5.60 12.92
N ILE A 64 -28.86 -5.77 11.62
CA ILE A 64 -27.89 -6.75 11.11
C ILE A 64 -27.02 -6.14 10.01
N ALA A 65 -25.76 -6.55 9.94
CA ALA A 65 -24.86 -6.24 8.85
C ALA A 65 -23.88 -7.39 8.60
N ALA A 66 -23.47 -7.59 7.33
CA ALA A 66 -22.34 -8.44 6.98
C ALA A 66 -21.11 -7.59 6.65
N SER A 67 -20.04 -7.76 7.42
CA SER A 67 -18.74 -7.10 7.22
C SER A 67 -17.75 -7.58 8.25
N ALA A 68 -16.49 -7.76 7.86
CA ALA A 68 -15.37 -8.00 8.77
C ALA A 68 -14.48 -6.76 8.98
N GLY A 69 -14.82 -5.59 8.43
CA GLY A 69 -13.96 -4.39 8.42
C GLY A 69 -14.67 -3.11 8.87
N ASN A 70 -14.33 -2.00 8.21
CA ASN A 70 -14.74 -0.63 8.55
C ASN A 70 -16.25 -0.47 8.77
N HIS A 71 -17.09 -1.11 7.95
CA HIS A 71 -18.55 -1.03 8.09
C HIS A 71 -19.03 -1.66 9.39
N ALA A 72 -18.52 -2.84 9.74
CA ALA A 72 -18.88 -3.52 10.98
C ALA A 72 -18.50 -2.72 12.22
N GLN A 73 -17.34 -2.06 12.21
CA GLN A 73 -16.93 -1.17 13.29
C GLN A 73 -17.87 0.05 13.41
N GLY A 74 -18.30 0.63 12.28
CA GLY A 74 -19.28 1.72 12.24
C GLY A 74 -20.64 1.32 12.81
N VAL A 75 -21.18 0.17 12.39
CA VAL A 75 -22.45 -0.37 12.91
C VAL A 75 -22.33 -0.72 14.40
N ALA A 76 -21.23 -1.33 14.81
CA ALA A 76 -20.98 -1.69 16.21
C ALA A 76 -20.95 -0.46 17.13
N LEU A 77 -20.23 0.60 16.74
CA LEU A 77 -20.20 1.85 17.49
C LEU A 77 -21.59 2.49 17.58
N ALA A 78 -22.33 2.51 16.46
CA ALA A 78 -23.67 3.07 16.41
C ALA A 78 -24.65 2.30 17.30
N ALA A 79 -24.59 0.97 17.28
CA ALA A 79 -25.38 0.08 18.12
C ALA A 79 -25.12 0.34 19.62
N ALA A 80 -23.84 0.46 20.01
CA ALA A 80 -23.46 0.76 21.37
C ALA A 80 -23.96 2.14 21.84
N LYS A 81 -23.80 3.17 21.00
CA LYS A 81 -24.29 4.53 21.29
C LYS A 81 -25.80 4.58 21.47
N MET A 82 -26.55 3.86 20.62
CA MET A 82 -28.02 3.83 20.65
C MET A 82 -28.60 2.82 21.63
N LYS A 83 -27.79 1.99 22.28
CA LYS A 83 -28.25 0.87 23.11
C LYS A 83 -29.19 -0.06 22.34
N CYS A 84 -28.82 -0.34 21.08
CA CYS A 84 -29.57 -1.18 20.14
C CYS A 84 -28.79 -2.48 19.90
N LYS A 85 -29.47 -3.63 19.81
CA LYS A 85 -28.82 -4.91 19.48
C LYS A 85 -28.42 -4.92 18.01
N ALA A 86 -27.16 -5.30 17.73
CA ALA A 86 -26.66 -5.46 16.37
C ALA A 86 -26.01 -6.84 16.18
N VAL A 87 -26.40 -7.52 15.11
CA VAL A 87 -25.78 -8.76 14.66
C VAL A 87 -24.79 -8.43 13.55
N ILE A 88 -23.53 -8.81 13.74
CA ILE A 88 -22.49 -8.64 12.72
C ILE A 88 -22.07 -10.02 12.23
N VAL A 89 -22.35 -10.31 10.96
CA VAL A 89 -21.97 -11.56 10.32
C VAL A 89 -20.62 -11.39 9.62
N MET A 90 -19.69 -12.30 9.90
CA MET A 90 -18.34 -12.31 9.32
C MET A 90 -17.98 -13.72 8.82
N PRO A 91 -17.06 -13.86 7.86
CA PRO A 91 -16.52 -15.16 7.48
C PRO A 91 -15.80 -15.85 8.66
N LEU A 92 -15.79 -17.18 8.68
CA LEU A 92 -15.01 -18.00 9.64
C LEU A 92 -13.51 -17.73 9.57
N THR A 93 -13.03 -17.33 8.39
CA THR A 93 -11.63 -17.00 8.11
C THR A 93 -11.22 -15.60 8.61
N THR A 94 -12.12 -14.86 9.26
CA THR A 94 -11.84 -13.50 9.75
C THR A 94 -10.80 -13.53 10.87
N PRO A 95 -9.69 -12.77 10.77
CA PRO A 95 -8.69 -12.69 11.82
C PRO A 95 -9.29 -12.20 13.16
N SER A 96 -8.84 -12.79 14.27
CA SER A 96 -9.32 -12.46 15.63
C SER A 96 -9.24 -10.96 15.92
N VAL A 97 -8.16 -10.28 15.52
CA VAL A 97 -8.00 -8.83 15.71
C VAL A 97 -9.15 -8.00 15.12
N LYS A 98 -9.74 -8.42 13.99
CA LYS A 98 -10.88 -7.72 13.38
C LYS A 98 -12.18 -8.02 14.13
N ILE A 99 -12.35 -9.26 14.60
CA ILE A 99 -13.49 -9.67 15.44
C ILE A 99 -13.47 -8.90 16.76
N ASP A 100 -12.32 -8.86 17.42
CA ASP A 100 -12.12 -8.20 18.71
C ASP A 100 -12.32 -6.69 18.59
N ALA A 101 -11.86 -6.07 17.49
CA ALA A 101 -12.09 -4.66 17.21
C ALA A 101 -13.58 -4.29 17.07
N VAL A 102 -14.41 -5.20 16.57
CA VAL A 102 -15.88 -5.02 16.46
C VAL A 102 -16.54 -5.24 17.81
N LYS A 103 -16.15 -6.30 18.55
CA LYS A 103 -16.66 -6.57 19.91
C LYS A 103 -16.31 -5.44 20.87
N ALA A 104 -15.09 -4.90 20.82
CA ALA A 104 -14.64 -3.81 21.69
C ALA A 104 -15.46 -2.53 21.47
N ARG A 105 -15.82 -2.22 20.22
CA ARG A 105 -16.65 -1.03 19.89
C ARG A 105 -18.13 -1.22 20.22
N GLY A 106 -18.63 -2.43 20.03
CA GLY A 106 -20.03 -2.77 20.28
C GLY A 106 -20.38 -3.07 21.74
N GLY A 107 -19.41 -3.58 22.49
CA GLY A 107 -19.61 -4.07 23.85
C GLY A 107 -20.77 -5.08 23.92
N PRO A 108 -21.67 -4.98 24.92
CA PRO A 108 -22.79 -5.92 25.11
C PRO A 108 -23.91 -5.78 24.06
N TRP A 109 -23.80 -4.81 23.15
CA TRP A 109 -24.80 -4.51 22.14
C TRP A 109 -24.58 -5.28 20.84
N VAL A 110 -23.40 -5.89 20.66
CA VAL A 110 -23.04 -6.57 19.41
C VAL A 110 -22.90 -8.08 19.62
N GLU A 111 -23.60 -8.84 18.78
CA GLU A 111 -23.41 -10.28 18.57
C GLU A 111 -22.60 -10.47 17.29
N VAL A 112 -21.42 -11.08 17.37
CA VAL A 112 -20.65 -11.46 16.17
C VAL A 112 -20.95 -12.91 15.83
N ILE A 113 -21.42 -13.17 14.61
CA ILE A 113 -21.67 -14.52 14.10
C ILE A 113 -20.67 -14.81 12.99
N LEU A 114 -19.89 -15.89 13.15
CA LEU A 114 -18.98 -16.36 12.11
C LEU A 114 -19.70 -17.39 11.25
N HIS A 115 -19.78 -17.16 9.94
CA HIS A 115 -20.44 -18.05 9.00
C HIS A 115 -19.83 -17.97 7.60
N GLY A 116 -19.64 -19.13 6.98
CA GLY A 116 -19.08 -19.25 5.64
C GLY A 116 -17.59 -18.98 5.55
N GLU A 117 -17.01 -19.22 4.38
CA GLU A 117 -15.56 -19.06 4.15
C GLU A 117 -15.23 -17.73 3.46
N SER A 118 -16.23 -17.12 2.83
CA SER A 118 -16.11 -15.87 2.08
C SER A 118 -17.08 -14.77 2.57
N TYR A 119 -16.82 -13.53 2.14
CA TYR A 119 -17.75 -12.42 2.38
C TYR A 119 -19.14 -12.70 1.78
N SER A 120 -19.20 -13.32 0.60
CA SER A 120 -20.46 -13.64 -0.07
C SER A 120 -21.31 -14.61 0.75
N ASP A 121 -20.70 -15.62 1.36
CA ASP A 121 -21.39 -16.58 2.24
C ASP A 121 -21.93 -15.88 3.50
N ALA A 122 -21.09 -15.05 4.13
CA ALA A 122 -21.48 -14.26 5.30
C ALA A 122 -22.62 -13.28 4.97
N PHE A 123 -22.59 -12.66 3.78
CA PHE A 123 -23.66 -11.77 3.30
C PHE A 123 -24.97 -12.52 3.08
N GLN A 124 -24.95 -13.61 2.32
CA GLN A 124 -26.16 -14.43 2.09
C GLN A 124 -26.76 -14.94 3.40
N TYR A 125 -25.92 -15.40 4.33
CA TYR A 125 -26.39 -15.85 5.64
C TYR A 125 -26.99 -14.71 6.47
N SER A 126 -26.45 -13.49 6.36
CA SER A 126 -27.02 -12.33 7.03
C SER A 126 -28.41 -11.94 6.49
N GLU A 127 -28.67 -12.08 5.19
CA GLU A 127 -30.00 -11.88 4.60
C GLU A 127 -31.01 -12.95 5.10
N LEU A 128 -30.55 -14.19 5.29
CA LEU A 128 -31.38 -15.23 5.88
C LEU A 128 -31.72 -14.94 7.34
N LEU A 129 -30.73 -14.49 8.13
CA LEU A 129 -30.93 -14.12 9.53
C LEU A 129 -31.79 -12.86 9.69
N GLU A 130 -31.64 -11.88 8.80
CA GLU A 130 -32.49 -10.70 8.73
C GLU A 130 -33.96 -11.10 8.72
N LYS A 131 -34.35 -11.95 7.75
CA LYS A 131 -35.73 -12.45 7.59
C LYS A 131 -36.17 -13.30 8.79
N LYS A 132 -35.30 -14.21 9.26
CA LYS A 132 -35.63 -15.13 10.35
C LYS A 132 -35.84 -14.43 11.70
N ARG A 133 -35.05 -13.39 11.99
CA ARG A 133 -35.07 -12.67 13.28
C ARG A 133 -35.82 -11.34 13.22
N GLY A 134 -36.29 -10.91 12.04
CA GLY A 134 -36.99 -9.63 11.86
C GLY A 134 -36.09 -8.41 12.11
N LEU A 135 -34.78 -8.57 11.88
CA LEU A 135 -33.78 -7.51 12.06
C LEU A 135 -33.81 -6.55 10.87
N THR A 136 -33.30 -5.33 11.05
CA THR A 136 -33.15 -4.38 9.94
C THR A 136 -31.74 -4.41 9.38
N PHE A 137 -31.58 -4.62 8.08
CA PHE A 137 -30.26 -4.60 7.44
C PHE A 137 -29.69 -3.17 7.35
N VAL A 138 -28.45 -2.99 7.82
CA VAL A 138 -27.71 -1.72 7.66
C VAL A 138 -26.71 -1.90 6.52
N HIS A 139 -27.10 -1.48 5.32
CA HIS A 139 -26.28 -1.67 4.11
C HIS A 139 -24.98 -0.86 4.18
N PRO A 140 -23.83 -1.38 3.72
CA PRO A 140 -22.57 -0.64 3.71
C PRO A 140 -22.48 0.58 2.78
N PHE A 141 -23.47 0.81 1.91
CA PHE A 141 -23.46 1.89 0.91
C PHE A 141 -24.79 2.11 0.15
N ASP A 142 -25.55 1.07 -0.18
CA ASP A 142 -26.71 1.14 -1.10
C ASP A 142 -28.02 1.47 -0.38
N ASP A 143 -28.01 2.55 0.40
CA ASP A 143 -29.17 3.02 1.15
C ASP A 143 -29.18 4.57 1.21
N PRO A 144 -30.33 5.23 0.97
CA PRO A 144 -30.39 6.69 0.96
C PRO A 144 -29.93 7.37 2.25
N ASP A 145 -30.24 6.81 3.43
CA ASP A 145 -29.82 7.37 4.72
C ASP A 145 -28.31 7.17 4.92
N VAL A 146 -27.79 6.03 4.48
CA VAL A 146 -26.35 5.77 4.49
C VAL A 146 -25.63 6.80 3.62
N ILE A 147 -26.09 7.00 2.38
CA ILE A 147 -25.55 7.98 1.41
C ILE A 147 -25.62 9.39 1.98
N ALA A 148 -26.77 9.79 2.55
CA ALA A 148 -26.95 11.11 3.15
C ALA A 148 -26.01 11.33 4.35
N GLY A 149 -25.74 10.28 5.14
CA GLY A 149 -24.75 10.34 6.21
C GLY A 149 -23.34 10.59 5.68
N GLN A 150 -22.95 9.95 4.57
CA GLN A 150 -21.62 10.16 3.99
C GLN A 150 -21.47 11.56 3.38
N GLY A 151 -22.55 12.12 2.82
CA GLY A 151 -22.56 13.46 2.25
C GLY A 151 -22.25 14.58 3.25
N THR A 152 -22.36 14.33 4.56
CA THR A 152 -21.95 15.28 5.60
C THR A 152 -20.47 15.67 5.49
N ILE A 153 -19.63 14.80 4.93
CA ILE A 153 -18.20 15.10 4.69
C ILE A 153 -18.04 16.28 3.73
N ALA A 154 -18.86 16.36 2.68
CA ALA A 154 -18.81 17.47 1.72
C ALA A 154 -19.26 18.79 2.36
N GLN A 155 -20.27 18.73 3.23
CA GLN A 155 -20.68 19.90 4.02
C GLN A 155 -19.52 20.44 4.86
N GLU A 156 -18.81 19.56 5.57
CA GLU A 156 -17.64 19.98 6.36
C GLU A 156 -16.55 20.58 5.47
N ILE A 157 -16.25 19.99 4.30
CA ILE A 157 -15.24 20.52 3.37
C ILE A 157 -15.53 21.98 2.99
N PHE A 158 -16.78 22.30 2.62
CA PHE A 158 -17.16 23.66 2.24
C PHE A 158 -17.31 24.62 3.43
N GLN A 159 -17.52 24.11 4.64
CA GLN A 159 -17.44 24.93 5.86
C GLN A 159 -15.98 25.27 6.18
N GLN A 160 -15.07 24.32 6.01
CA GLN A 160 -13.65 24.44 6.35
C GLN A 160 -12.83 25.20 5.29
N HIS A 161 -13.29 25.25 4.04
CA HIS A 161 -12.59 25.93 2.94
C HIS A 161 -13.56 26.75 2.09
N GLN A 162 -13.47 28.08 2.22
CA GLN A 162 -14.36 29.04 1.57
C GLN A 162 -13.94 29.39 0.13
N GLU A 163 -12.69 29.16 -0.23
CA GLU A 163 -12.18 29.42 -1.58
C GLU A 163 -12.66 28.35 -2.59
N PRO A 164 -12.69 28.66 -3.91
CA PRO A 164 -13.13 27.71 -4.91
C PRO A 164 -12.28 26.42 -4.93
N ILE A 165 -12.95 25.27 -4.83
CA ILE A 165 -12.33 23.95 -4.98
C ILE A 165 -12.47 23.50 -6.45
N ASP A 166 -11.37 23.19 -7.11
CA ASP A 166 -11.39 22.71 -8.50
C ASP A 166 -11.86 21.25 -8.58
N SER A 167 -11.37 20.38 -7.69
CA SER A 167 -11.70 18.94 -7.74
C SER A 167 -11.64 18.27 -6.38
N ILE A 168 -12.58 17.35 -6.14
CA ILE A 168 -12.63 16.47 -4.97
C ILE A 168 -12.49 15.02 -5.46
N PHE A 169 -11.48 14.32 -4.95
CA PHE A 169 -11.14 12.94 -5.28
C PHE A 169 -11.67 11.99 -4.22
N VAL A 170 -12.44 10.99 -4.64
CA VAL A 170 -13.16 10.09 -3.73
C VAL A 170 -12.95 8.63 -4.11
N ALA A 171 -12.50 7.82 -3.15
CA ALA A 171 -12.38 6.38 -3.32
C ALA A 171 -13.76 5.72 -3.55
N ILE A 172 -13.84 4.79 -4.51
CA ILE A 172 -15.08 4.08 -4.84
C ILE A 172 -14.93 2.58 -4.60
N GLY A 173 -15.67 2.07 -3.62
CA GLY A 173 -16.09 0.67 -3.56
C GLY A 173 -17.51 0.52 -4.12
N GLY A 174 -18.51 0.40 -3.24
CA GLY A 174 -19.92 0.32 -3.65
C GLY A 174 -20.57 1.67 -4.03
N GLY A 175 -19.86 2.79 -3.88
CA GLY A 175 -20.30 4.11 -4.33
C GLY A 175 -21.00 5.01 -3.30
N GLY A 176 -21.23 4.55 -2.07
CA GLY A 176 -21.97 5.33 -1.06
C GLY A 176 -21.32 6.66 -0.68
N LEU A 177 -19.99 6.68 -0.56
CA LEU A 177 -19.22 7.88 -0.22
C LEU A 177 -19.30 8.93 -1.33
N ILE A 178 -18.94 8.54 -2.57
CA ILE A 178 -18.94 9.46 -3.70
C ILE A 178 -20.34 9.92 -4.09
N ALA A 179 -21.36 9.07 -3.93
CA ALA A 179 -22.75 9.45 -4.15
C ALA A 179 -23.17 10.56 -3.17
N GLY A 180 -22.84 10.38 -1.88
CA GLY A 180 -23.16 11.37 -0.84
C GLY A 180 -22.39 12.68 -1.04
N ILE A 181 -21.08 12.62 -1.28
CA ILE A 181 -20.27 13.80 -1.54
C ILE A 181 -20.76 14.50 -2.82
N GLY A 182 -20.97 13.74 -3.88
CA GLY A 182 -21.34 14.28 -5.19
C GLY A 182 -22.68 15.00 -5.19
N GLU A 183 -23.71 14.44 -4.55
CA GLU A 183 -25.02 15.10 -4.43
C GLU A 183 -24.91 16.46 -3.71
N TYR A 184 -24.13 16.54 -2.62
CA TYR A 184 -23.91 17.80 -1.93
C TYR A 184 -23.14 18.80 -2.81
N VAL A 185 -22.03 18.35 -3.41
CA VAL A 185 -21.16 19.19 -4.24
C VAL A 185 -21.93 19.75 -5.42
N LYS A 186 -22.72 18.93 -6.13
CA LYS A 186 -23.48 19.40 -7.29
C LYS A 186 -24.61 20.38 -6.91
N ALA A 187 -25.11 20.33 -5.69
CA ALA A 187 -26.09 21.30 -5.19
C ALA A 187 -25.44 22.63 -4.78
N VAL A 188 -24.25 22.62 -4.17
CA VAL A 188 -23.63 23.81 -3.54
C VAL A 188 -22.58 24.47 -4.44
N SER A 189 -21.74 23.69 -5.12
CA SER A 189 -20.68 24.15 -6.01
C SER A 189 -20.65 23.29 -7.28
N PRO A 190 -21.61 23.46 -8.21
CA PRO A 190 -21.73 22.61 -9.40
C PRO A 190 -20.50 22.64 -10.33
N LYS A 191 -19.66 23.68 -10.22
CA LYS A 191 -18.40 23.82 -10.97
C LYS A 191 -17.27 22.94 -10.41
N THR A 192 -17.33 22.54 -9.14
CA THR A 192 -16.35 21.64 -8.53
C THR A 192 -16.51 20.24 -9.13
N LYS A 193 -15.40 19.67 -9.61
CA LYS A 193 -15.39 18.31 -10.16
C LYS A 193 -15.35 17.28 -9.04
N VAL A 194 -16.13 16.22 -9.17
CA VAL A 194 -16.15 15.06 -8.28
C VAL A 194 -15.59 13.88 -9.06
N ILE A 195 -14.36 13.49 -8.70
CA ILE A 195 -13.58 12.49 -9.43
C ILE A 195 -13.54 11.21 -8.59
N GLY A 196 -14.03 10.13 -9.17
CA GLY A 196 -13.93 8.80 -8.61
C GLY A 196 -12.55 8.20 -8.77
N VAL A 197 -12.12 7.43 -7.77
CA VAL A 197 -10.90 6.63 -7.87
C VAL A 197 -11.18 5.18 -7.52
N GLN A 198 -10.75 4.26 -8.38
CA GLN A 198 -10.83 2.81 -8.20
C GLN A 198 -9.47 2.15 -8.44
N SER A 199 -9.26 0.93 -7.93
CA SER A 199 -8.10 0.14 -8.35
C SER A 199 -8.37 -0.51 -9.72
N VAL A 200 -7.32 -0.76 -10.49
CA VAL A 200 -7.42 -1.42 -11.82
C VAL A 200 -8.09 -2.79 -11.77
N ASP A 201 -7.99 -3.48 -10.64
CA ASP A 201 -8.54 -4.81 -10.37
C ASP A 201 -9.88 -4.76 -9.60
N SER A 202 -10.44 -3.57 -9.34
CA SER A 202 -11.74 -3.40 -8.67
C SER A 202 -12.45 -2.13 -9.16
N ASP A 203 -12.68 -2.03 -10.47
CA ASP A 203 -13.21 -0.87 -11.19
C ASP A 203 -14.70 -1.00 -11.58
N ALA A 204 -15.50 -1.70 -10.75
CA ALA A 204 -16.90 -2.02 -11.07
C ALA A 204 -17.78 -0.80 -11.37
N MET A 205 -17.58 0.35 -10.70
CA MET A 205 -18.37 1.56 -10.94
C MET A 205 -18.02 2.18 -12.28
N ARG A 206 -16.74 2.29 -12.62
CA ARG A 206 -16.27 2.78 -13.91
C ARG A 206 -16.90 1.99 -15.05
N ARG A 207 -16.73 0.66 -15.04
CA ARG A 207 -17.30 -0.22 -16.07
C ARG A 207 -18.82 -0.10 -16.14
N SER A 208 -19.48 0.01 -14.99
CA SER A 208 -20.93 0.17 -14.93
C SER A 208 -21.42 1.47 -15.55
N LEU A 209 -20.73 2.59 -15.29
CA LEU A 209 -21.07 3.90 -15.85
C LEU A 209 -20.80 3.94 -17.36
N GLU A 210 -19.65 3.44 -17.81
CA GLU A 210 -19.30 3.32 -19.23
C GLU A 210 -20.32 2.48 -20.01
N ALA A 211 -20.79 1.37 -19.42
CA ALA A 211 -21.79 0.49 -20.02
C ALA A 211 -23.24 0.95 -19.79
N ASN A 212 -23.45 2.03 -19.02
CA ASN A 212 -24.76 2.53 -18.61
C ASN A 212 -25.66 1.45 -17.95
N LYS A 213 -25.07 0.44 -17.32
CA LYS A 213 -25.74 -0.64 -16.58
C LYS A 213 -24.80 -1.20 -15.52
N ARG A 214 -25.32 -1.69 -14.39
CA ARG A 214 -24.49 -2.32 -13.37
C ARG A 214 -23.84 -3.59 -13.92
N ILE A 215 -22.51 -3.65 -13.89
CA ILE A 215 -21.72 -4.81 -14.27
C ILE A 215 -21.22 -5.49 -13.00
N GLU A 216 -21.45 -6.79 -12.92
CA GLU A 216 -20.85 -7.64 -11.90
C GLU A 216 -19.50 -8.14 -12.37
N MET A 217 -18.45 -7.87 -11.59
CA MET A 217 -17.11 -8.40 -11.83
C MET A 217 -17.03 -9.85 -11.38
N LYS A 218 -16.34 -10.69 -12.16
CA LYS A 218 -16.06 -12.09 -11.78
C LYS A 218 -15.23 -12.14 -10.50
N ASP A 219 -14.15 -11.35 -10.47
CA ASP A 219 -13.19 -11.25 -9.38
C ASP A 219 -12.80 -9.81 -9.13
N VAL A 220 -12.28 -9.55 -7.92
CA VAL A 220 -11.81 -8.23 -7.48
C VAL A 220 -10.49 -8.37 -6.73
N GLY A 221 -9.63 -7.39 -6.89
CA GLY A 221 -8.39 -7.28 -6.12
C GLY A 221 -8.63 -7.12 -4.63
N LEU A 222 -7.80 -7.76 -3.82
CA LEU A 222 -7.90 -7.73 -2.35
C LEU A 222 -6.89 -6.78 -1.69
N PHE A 223 -6.10 -6.06 -2.50
CA PHE A 223 -5.16 -5.09 -1.94
C PHE A 223 -5.90 -3.96 -1.21
N SER A 224 -6.88 -3.35 -1.90
CA SER A 224 -7.79 -2.34 -1.35
C SER A 224 -9.13 -2.97 -0.94
N ASP A 225 -9.11 -3.77 0.13
CA ASP A 225 -10.24 -4.57 0.64
C ASP A 225 -11.50 -3.75 0.92
N GLY A 226 -11.37 -2.52 1.42
CA GLY A 226 -12.49 -1.60 1.61
C GLY A 226 -13.22 -1.16 0.31
N THR A 227 -12.59 -1.38 -0.84
CA THR A 227 -13.13 -1.06 -2.19
C THR A 227 -13.27 -2.27 -3.11
N ALA A 228 -12.99 -3.47 -2.62
CA ALA A 228 -13.12 -4.74 -3.33
C ALA A 228 -14.61 -5.13 -3.48
N VAL A 229 -15.31 -4.53 -4.44
CA VAL A 229 -16.76 -4.68 -4.63
C VAL A 229 -17.06 -5.19 -6.03
N LYS A 230 -17.62 -6.41 -6.12
CA LYS A 230 -17.96 -7.05 -7.40
C LYS A 230 -19.12 -6.36 -8.13
N LEU A 231 -20.12 -5.90 -7.38
CA LEU A 231 -21.33 -5.27 -7.91
C LEU A 231 -21.65 -4.00 -7.13
N VAL A 232 -21.73 -2.88 -7.84
CA VAL A 232 -22.06 -1.57 -7.22
C VAL A 232 -23.52 -1.48 -6.78
N GLY A 233 -23.79 -0.55 -5.86
CA GLY A 233 -25.15 -0.29 -5.39
C GLY A 233 -26.07 0.17 -6.52
N LYS A 234 -27.35 -0.19 -6.43
CA LYS A 234 -28.39 0.27 -7.36
C LYS A 234 -28.59 1.77 -7.24
N GLU A 235 -28.75 2.26 -6.01
CA GLU A 235 -29.01 3.66 -5.72
C GLU A 235 -27.75 4.50 -5.91
N THR A 236 -26.60 3.99 -5.45
CA THR A 236 -25.32 4.67 -5.67
C THR A 236 -24.98 4.80 -7.15
N PHE A 237 -25.22 3.76 -7.97
CA PHE A 237 -25.06 3.84 -9.43
C PHE A 237 -25.99 4.90 -10.06
N ARG A 238 -27.27 4.91 -9.67
CA ARG A 238 -28.25 5.91 -10.16
C ARG A 238 -27.79 7.33 -9.89
N ILE A 239 -27.25 7.58 -8.70
CA ILE A 239 -26.72 8.88 -8.28
C ILE A 239 -25.41 9.20 -9.03
N CYS A 240 -24.46 8.26 -9.07
CA CYS A 240 -23.14 8.46 -9.66
C CYS A 240 -23.21 8.92 -11.12
N LYS A 241 -24.18 8.40 -11.89
CA LYS A 241 -24.45 8.85 -13.27
C LYS A 241 -24.67 10.36 -13.42
N ARG A 242 -25.10 11.05 -12.36
CA ARG A 242 -25.42 12.48 -12.37
C ARG A 242 -24.33 13.34 -11.74
N VAL A 243 -23.60 12.79 -10.76
CA VAL A 243 -22.74 13.59 -9.88
C VAL A 243 -21.25 13.36 -10.09
N VAL A 244 -20.85 12.26 -10.74
CA VAL A 244 -19.44 11.94 -10.98
C VAL A 244 -19.01 12.48 -12.34
N ASP A 245 -17.96 13.30 -12.36
CA ASP A 245 -17.45 13.94 -13.58
C ASP A 245 -16.44 13.06 -14.33
N ASP A 246 -15.65 12.27 -13.61
CA ASP A 246 -14.68 11.33 -14.18
C ASP A 246 -14.35 10.21 -13.17
N ILE A 247 -13.84 9.08 -13.64
CA ILE A 247 -13.27 8.02 -12.80
C ILE A 247 -11.89 7.63 -13.31
N ILE A 248 -10.90 7.70 -12.43
CA ILE A 248 -9.52 7.26 -12.71
C ILE A 248 -9.21 5.96 -11.97
N THR A 249 -8.44 5.08 -12.63
CA THR A 249 -7.98 3.82 -12.04
C THR A 249 -6.50 3.87 -11.70
N VAL A 250 -6.14 3.31 -10.54
CA VAL A 250 -4.76 3.21 -10.06
C VAL A 250 -4.36 1.77 -9.75
N ASP A 251 -3.07 1.47 -9.86
CA ASP A 251 -2.51 0.18 -9.51
C ASP A 251 -2.03 0.12 -8.05
N THR A 252 -1.55 -1.06 -7.64
CA THR A 252 -1.08 -1.31 -6.27
C THR A 252 0.14 -0.47 -5.91
N ASP A 253 1.07 -0.27 -6.84
CA ASP A 253 2.31 0.47 -6.60
C ASP A 253 1.97 1.97 -6.40
N GLU A 254 1.04 2.52 -7.20
CA GLU A 254 0.51 3.88 -7.06
C GLU A 254 -0.19 4.10 -5.71
N ILE A 255 -0.94 3.10 -5.22
CA ILE A 255 -1.58 3.15 -3.89
C ILE A 255 -0.52 3.12 -2.77
N CYS A 256 0.48 2.24 -2.85
CA CYS A 256 1.56 2.16 -1.87
C CYS A 256 2.35 3.48 -1.79
N ALA A 257 2.65 4.08 -2.94
CA ALA A 257 3.25 5.41 -3.02
C ALA A 257 2.40 6.48 -2.31
N ALA A 258 1.07 6.46 -2.50
CA ALA A 258 0.19 7.41 -1.84
C ALA A 258 0.10 7.22 -0.31
N ILE A 259 0.21 5.99 0.20
CA ILE A 259 0.34 5.74 1.65
C ILE A 259 1.63 6.41 2.18
N ASN A 260 2.75 6.23 1.47
CA ASN A 260 4.03 6.83 1.84
C ASN A 260 3.98 8.37 1.81
N ASP A 261 3.29 8.95 0.83
CA ASP A 261 3.10 10.39 0.73
C ASP A 261 2.38 10.97 1.95
N VAL A 262 1.26 10.36 2.35
CA VAL A 262 0.51 10.83 3.53
C VAL A 262 1.33 10.63 4.80
N PHE A 263 2.06 9.53 4.93
CA PHE A 263 3.00 9.37 6.04
C PHE A 263 4.09 10.46 6.04
N THR A 264 4.57 10.86 4.87
CA THR A 264 5.58 11.91 4.70
C THR A 264 5.03 13.29 5.09
N ASP A 265 3.78 13.60 4.73
CA ASP A 265 3.14 14.89 4.99
C ASP A 265 2.57 15.01 6.42
N THR A 266 1.96 13.94 6.95
CA THR A 266 1.15 14.02 8.18
C THR A 266 1.54 13.02 9.27
N ARG A 267 2.56 12.17 9.03
CA ARG A 267 2.95 11.06 9.92
C ARG A 267 1.81 10.09 10.25
N SER A 268 0.80 10.06 9.40
CA SER A 268 -0.37 9.18 9.54
C SER A 268 -0.26 8.01 8.57
N ILE A 269 -0.75 6.85 8.98
CA ILE A 269 -0.71 5.63 8.18
C ILE A 269 -2.13 5.37 7.68
N LEU A 270 -2.33 5.45 6.38
CA LEU A 270 -3.60 5.10 5.75
C LEU A 270 -3.63 3.62 5.37
N GLU A 271 -4.84 3.07 5.33
CA GLU A 271 -5.07 1.77 4.68
C GLU A 271 -5.09 1.97 3.15
N PRO A 272 -4.96 0.89 2.35
CA PRO A 272 -4.94 1.03 0.88
C PRO A 272 -6.17 1.76 0.30
N ALA A 273 -7.37 1.49 0.81
CA ALA A 273 -8.58 2.22 0.40
C ALA A 273 -8.53 3.70 0.80
N GLY A 274 -7.97 4.00 1.97
CA GLY A 274 -7.77 5.36 2.47
C GLY A 274 -6.83 6.19 1.60
N ALA A 275 -5.81 5.57 1.01
CA ALA A 275 -4.85 6.24 0.13
C ALA A 275 -5.30 6.32 -1.34
N LEU A 276 -6.37 5.63 -1.71
CA LEU A 276 -6.81 5.49 -3.11
C LEU A 276 -7.11 6.85 -3.76
N ALA A 277 -7.85 7.73 -3.07
CA ALA A 277 -8.15 9.07 -3.58
C ALA A 277 -6.90 9.91 -3.84
N ILE A 278 -5.87 9.77 -3.00
CA ILE A 278 -4.59 10.49 -3.12
C ILE A 278 -3.81 9.97 -4.33
N ALA A 279 -3.74 8.64 -4.51
CA ALA A 279 -3.12 8.03 -5.69
C ALA A 279 -3.77 8.49 -7.00
N GLY A 280 -5.11 8.46 -7.05
CA GLY A 280 -5.87 8.92 -8.22
C GLY A 280 -5.68 10.40 -8.50
N MET A 281 -5.63 11.23 -7.47
CA MET A 281 -5.33 12.67 -7.59
C MET A 281 -3.97 12.91 -8.23
N LYS A 282 -2.91 12.24 -7.77
CA LYS A 282 -1.54 12.36 -8.34
C LYS A 282 -1.56 12.05 -9.84
N LYS A 283 -2.14 10.90 -10.21
CA LYS A 283 -2.25 10.46 -11.60
C LYS A 283 -3.10 11.39 -12.46
N TYR A 284 -4.18 11.93 -11.90
CA TYR A 284 -5.06 12.87 -12.59
C TYR A 284 -4.35 14.20 -12.86
N VAL A 285 -3.59 14.72 -11.88
CA VAL A 285 -2.78 15.93 -12.02
C VAL A 285 -1.74 15.78 -13.12
N GLU A 286 -1.04 14.64 -13.16
CA GLU A 286 -0.06 14.35 -14.20
C GLU A 286 -0.71 14.27 -15.59
N LYS A 287 -1.76 13.44 -15.73
CA LYS A 287 -2.48 13.23 -17.00
C LYS A 287 -3.01 14.54 -17.58
N HIS A 288 -3.54 15.44 -16.75
CA HIS A 288 -4.15 16.70 -17.19
C HIS A 288 -3.24 17.91 -17.04
N ARG A 289 -1.98 17.72 -16.61
CA ARG A 289 -0.98 18.78 -16.39
C ARG A 289 -1.51 19.93 -15.52
N LEU A 290 -2.25 19.60 -14.47
CA LEU A 290 -2.88 20.61 -13.61
C LEU A 290 -1.82 21.38 -12.82
N LYS A 291 -1.98 22.72 -12.76
CA LYS A 291 -1.14 23.63 -11.98
C LYS A 291 -2.00 24.73 -11.36
N LYS A 292 -1.62 25.16 -10.15
CA LYS A 292 -2.29 26.23 -9.38
C LYS A 292 -3.78 25.96 -9.16
N LYS A 293 -4.12 24.69 -8.93
CA LYS A 293 -5.47 24.21 -8.62
C LYS A 293 -5.63 23.86 -7.14
N THR A 294 -6.85 23.95 -6.63
CA THR A 294 -7.21 23.49 -5.28
C THR A 294 -7.86 22.12 -5.37
N LEU A 295 -7.19 21.13 -4.80
CA LEU A 295 -7.53 19.71 -4.91
C LEU A 295 -7.75 19.12 -3.52
N VAL A 296 -8.90 18.47 -3.31
CA VAL A 296 -9.22 17.77 -2.06
C VAL A 296 -9.19 16.27 -2.31
N ALA A 297 -8.46 15.51 -1.51
CA ALA A 297 -8.50 14.06 -1.50
C ALA A 297 -9.06 13.54 -0.16
N ILE A 298 -9.99 12.59 -0.21
CA ILE A 298 -10.56 11.99 0.99
C ILE A 298 -9.66 10.86 1.50
N ALA A 299 -9.00 11.06 2.64
CA ALA A 299 -8.28 10.02 3.36
C ALA A 299 -9.29 9.16 4.14
N CYS A 300 -9.91 8.19 3.46
CA CYS A 300 -11.17 7.61 3.94
C CYS A 300 -11.03 6.52 5.02
N GLY A 301 -9.83 6.07 5.36
CA GLY A 301 -9.63 5.06 6.41
C GLY A 301 -8.17 4.68 6.70
N ALA A 302 -7.96 4.02 7.85
CA ALA A 302 -6.65 3.63 8.37
C ALA A 302 -6.61 2.26 9.08
N ASN A 303 -7.60 1.38 8.87
CA ASN A 303 -7.63 0.05 9.48
C ASN A 303 -6.79 -0.96 8.67
N MET A 304 -5.47 -0.87 8.78
CA MET A 304 -4.52 -1.79 8.15
C MET A 304 -3.73 -2.60 9.19
N ASN A 305 -3.46 -3.87 8.90
CA ASN A 305 -2.55 -4.69 9.70
C ASN A 305 -1.11 -4.16 9.60
N PHE A 306 -0.42 -4.03 10.73
CA PHE A 306 0.95 -3.51 10.77
C PHE A 306 1.92 -4.32 9.88
N SER A 307 1.79 -5.64 9.82
CA SER A 307 2.61 -6.50 8.95
C SER A 307 2.50 -6.15 7.46
N ARG A 308 1.38 -5.57 7.03
CA ARG A 308 1.17 -5.14 5.64
C ARG A 308 2.04 -3.94 5.27
N LEU A 309 2.51 -3.16 6.25
CA LEU A 309 3.42 -2.04 6.00
C LEU A 309 4.72 -2.47 5.34
N ARG A 310 5.18 -3.70 5.60
CA ARG A 310 6.37 -4.23 4.91
C ARG A 310 6.16 -4.26 3.40
N PHE A 311 5.03 -4.81 2.96
CA PHE A 311 4.68 -4.87 1.54
C PHE A 311 4.50 -3.46 0.96
N VAL A 312 3.85 -2.55 1.71
CA VAL A 312 3.67 -1.16 1.30
C VAL A 312 5.02 -0.46 1.12
N ALA A 313 5.95 -0.60 2.07
CA ALA A 313 7.27 -0.01 1.99
C ALA A 313 8.05 -0.56 0.77
N GLU A 314 8.07 -1.88 0.58
CA GLU A 314 8.75 -2.52 -0.55
C GLU A 314 8.18 -2.08 -1.91
N ARG A 315 6.87 -1.84 -2.02
CA ARG A 315 6.22 -1.39 -3.28
C ARG A 315 6.24 0.13 -3.47
N ALA A 316 6.22 0.93 -2.40
CA ALA A 316 6.21 2.38 -2.49
C ALA A 316 7.49 2.93 -3.11
N ASP A 317 8.65 2.35 -2.78
CA ASP A 317 9.94 2.76 -3.36
C ASP A 317 9.96 2.54 -4.89
N VAL A 318 9.31 1.47 -5.36
CA VAL A 318 9.16 1.18 -6.79
C VAL A 318 8.18 2.15 -7.45
N GLY A 319 6.98 2.32 -6.87
CA GLY A 319 5.92 3.17 -7.42
C GLY A 319 6.25 4.66 -7.49
N GLU A 320 7.18 5.13 -6.64
CA GLU A 320 7.69 6.50 -6.70
C GLU A 320 8.95 6.68 -7.57
N PHE A 321 9.38 5.63 -8.27
CA PHE A 321 10.65 5.62 -8.99
C PHE A 321 11.83 6.01 -8.08
N ARG A 322 11.81 5.57 -6.81
CA ARG A 322 12.91 5.75 -5.86
C ARG A 322 13.95 4.64 -5.95
N GLU A 323 13.62 3.53 -6.59
CA GLU A 323 14.55 2.43 -6.84
C GLU A 323 14.46 1.98 -8.31
N ALA A 324 15.62 1.80 -8.95
CA ALA A 324 15.76 1.10 -10.22
C ALA A 324 16.50 -0.22 -10.02
N VAL A 325 15.98 -1.29 -10.62
CA VAL A 325 16.46 -2.66 -10.43
C VAL A 325 17.02 -3.17 -11.75
N PHE A 326 18.20 -3.79 -11.71
CA PHE A 326 18.90 -4.27 -12.90
C PHE A 326 19.46 -5.68 -12.71
N ALA A 327 19.50 -6.44 -13.80
CA ALA A 327 20.44 -7.56 -13.96
C ALA A 327 21.61 -7.08 -14.82
N VAL A 328 22.81 -7.05 -14.24
CA VAL A 328 24.04 -6.63 -14.90
C VAL A 328 24.95 -7.83 -15.08
N THR A 329 25.41 -8.06 -16.31
CA THR A 329 26.39 -9.10 -16.61
C THR A 329 27.78 -8.50 -16.66
N ILE A 330 28.70 -9.07 -15.87
CA ILE A 330 30.11 -8.72 -15.84
C ILE A 330 30.94 -9.97 -16.20
N PRO A 331 32.14 -9.82 -16.77
CA PRO A 331 33.02 -10.98 -16.98
C PRO A 331 33.42 -11.59 -15.64
N GLU A 332 33.39 -12.93 -15.51
CA GLU A 332 33.79 -13.64 -14.30
C GLU A 332 35.33 -13.75 -14.19
N GLU A 333 35.97 -12.59 -14.05
CA GLU A 333 37.41 -12.45 -13.93
C GLU A 333 37.79 -11.50 -12.78
N ARG A 334 39.04 -11.62 -12.33
CA ARG A 334 39.58 -10.82 -11.23
C ARG A 334 39.45 -9.32 -11.53
N GLY A 335 38.84 -8.60 -10.59
CA GLY A 335 38.66 -7.16 -10.67
C GLY A 335 37.38 -6.69 -11.36
N SER A 336 36.62 -7.56 -12.05
CA SER A 336 35.33 -7.17 -12.66
C SER A 336 34.35 -6.59 -11.65
N PHE A 337 34.22 -7.23 -10.50
CA PHE A 337 33.34 -6.79 -9.43
C PHE A 337 33.71 -5.38 -8.95
N LYS A 338 35.01 -5.14 -8.74
CA LYS A 338 35.54 -3.82 -8.35
C LYS A 338 35.27 -2.77 -9.42
N ARG A 339 35.55 -3.05 -10.70
CA ARG A 339 35.29 -2.13 -11.83
C ARG A 339 33.81 -1.76 -11.92
N PHE A 340 32.92 -2.74 -11.72
CA PHE A 340 31.49 -2.48 -11.71
C PHE A 340 31.09 -1.59 -10.52
N CYS A 341 31.58 -1.88 -9.31
CA CYS A 341 31.27 -1.05 -8.15
C CYS A 341 31.87 0.37 -8.25
N GLU A 342 33.05 0.54 -8.88
CA GLU A 342 33.59 1.87 -9.22
C GLU A 342 32.66 2.64 -10.18
N LEU A 343 32.05 1.96 -11.14
CA LEU A 343 31.06 2.55 -12.06
C LEU A 343 29.76 2.96 -11.37
N LEU A 344 29.36 2.26 -10.30
CA LEU A 344 28.25 2.66 -9.44
C LEU A 344 28.55 4.00 -8.75
N GLY A 345 29.81 4.23 -8.38
CA GLY A 345 30.30 5.49 -7.84
C GLY A 345 29.65 5.84 -6.49
N LYS A 346 29.10 7.05 -6.39
CA LYS A 346 28.41 7.54 -5.17
C LYS A 346 26.90 7.28 -5.16
N ARG A 347 26.37 6.50 -6.12
CA ARG A 347 24.93 6.18 -6.15
C ARG A 347 24.56 5.37 -4.91
N ASN A 348 23.34 5.57 -4.42
CA ASN A 348 22.83 4.81 -3.29
C ASN A 348 22.47 3.40 -3.76
N VAL A 349 23.24 2.39 -3.36
CA VAL A 349 22.94 0.99 -3.69
C VAL A 349 21.97 0.47 -2.63
N THR A 350 20.79 0.05 -3.05
CA THR A 350 19.76 -0.51 -2.16
C THR A 350 19.88 -2.03 -2.07
N GLU A 351 20.26 -2.68 -3.17
CA GLU A 351 20.49 -4.12 -3.25
C GLU A 351 21.71 -4.45 -4.11
N PHE A 352 22.45 -5.48 -3.70
CA PHE A 352 23.54 -6.04 -4.49
C PHE A 352 23.65 -7.52 -4.17
N ASN A 353 23.13 -8.36 -5.07
CA ASN A 353 23.05 -9.81 -4.89
C ASN A 353 23.75 -10.54 -6.05
N TYR A 354 24.59 -11.52 -5.71
CA TYR A 354 25.39 -12.30 -6.62
C TYR A 354 25.72 -13.68 -6.02
N ARG A 355 25.73 -14.69 -6.87
CA ARG A 355 26.30 -16.02 -6.62
C ARG A 355 27.07 -16.45 -7.85
N ILE A 356 28.26 -17.01 -7.65
CA ILE A 356 29.00 -17.63 -8.74
C ILE A 356 28.19 -18.78 -9.34
N ALA A 357 27.98 -18.75 -10.66
CA ALA A 357 27.16 -19.74 -11.35
C ALA A 357 27.78 -20.22 -12.67
N ASP A 358 28.60 -19.38 -13.29
CA ASP A 358 29.33 -19.68 -14.53
C ASP A 358 30.81 -19.26 -14.38
N GLN A 359 31.70 -19.77 -15.22
CA GLN A 359 33.14 -19.49 -15.16
C GLN A 359 33.58 -18.30 -16.03
N SER A 360 32.70 -17.80 -16.89
CA SER A 360 32.96 -16.75 -17.87
C SER A 360 32.12 -15.50 -17.62
N GLU A 361 30.89 -15.65 -17.14
CA GLU A 361 29.97 -14.55 -16.88
C GLU A 361 29.39 -14.58 -15.47
N ALA A 362 29.34 -13.40 -14.84
CA ALA A 362 28.68 -13.17 -13.57
C ALA A 362 27.43 -12.31 -13.79
N HIS A 363 26.28 -12.78 -13.31
CA HIS A 363 25.05 -11.99 -13.29
C HIS A 363 24.83 -11.39 -11.90
N ILE A 364 24.78 -10.06 -11.82
CA ILE A 364 24.57 -9.31 -10.60
C ILE A 364 23.17 -8.72 -10.63
N PHE A 365 22.40 -8.99 -9.58
CA PHE A 365 21.15 -8.31 -9.31
C PHE A 365 21.42 -7.07 -8.46
N VAL A 366 21.14 -5.88 -8.99
CA VAL A 366 21.48 -4.61 -8.33
C VAL A 366 20.28 -3.67 -8.27
N GLY A 367 20.00 -3.15 -7.08
CA GLY A 367 19.04 -2.08 -6.82
C GLY A 367 19.78 -0.76 -6.58
N ILE A 368 19.30 0.32 -7.21
CA ILE A 368 19.93 1.64 -7.12
C ILE A 368 18.87 2.70 -6.87
N GLY A 369 19.09 3.53 -5.85
CA GLY A 369 18.25 4.66 -5.53
C GLY A 369 18.18 5.70 -6.66
N THR A 370 16.97 6.12 -7.01
CA THR A 370 16.65 7.07 -8.09
C THR A 370 15.80 8.24 -7.58
N GLN A 371 15.74 9.34 -8.34
CA GLN A 371 14.93 10.52 -8.00
C GLN A 371 13.76 10.72 -8.97
N LYS A 372 13.85 10.18 -10.19
CA LYS A 372 12.82 10.26 -11.23
C LYS A 372 12.83 9.01 -12.09
N ALA A 373 11.69 8.71 -12.72
CA ALA A 373 11.52 7.57 -13.63
C ALA A 373 12.61 7.47 -14.72
N ALA A 374 13.02 8.61 -15.29
CA ALA A 374 14.03 8.65 -16.37
C ALA A 374 15.44 8.22 -15.91
N ASP A 375 15.69 8.12 -14.61
CA ASP A 375 17.00 7.75 -14.08
C ASP A 375 17.35 6.29 -14.40
N SER A 376 16.38 5.37 -14.38
CA SER A 376 16.63 3.95 -14.67
C SER A 376 17.25 3.76 -16.06
N THR A 377 16.66 4.41 -17.06
CA THR A 377 17.13 4.40 -18.45
C THR A 377 18.52 5.04 -18.57
N THR A 378 18.78 6.09 -17.82
CA THR A 378 20.08 6.80 -17.82
C THR A 378 21.18 5.91 -17.21
N ILE A 379 20.87 5.24 -16.11
CA ILE A 379 21.78 4.31 -15.43
C ILE A 379 22.08 3.10 -16.31
N ALA A 380 21.04 2.49 -16.91
CA ALA A 380 21.22 1.35 -17.83
C ALA A 380 22.09 1.72 -19.04
N LYS A 381 21.90 2.92 -19.62
CA LYS A 381 22.76 3.43 -20.71
C LYS A 381 24.21 3.59 -20.26
N HIS A 382 24.43 4.06 -19.04
CA HIS A 382 25.77 4.22 -18.48
C HIS A 382 26.49 2.87 -18.31
N PHE A 383 25.79 1.84 -17.82
CA PHE A 383 26.35 0.49 -17.71
C PHE A 383 26.70 -0.12 -19.07
N ARG A 384 25.79 -0.01 -20.05
CA ARG A 384 26.05 -0.48 -21.42
C ARG A 384 27.23 0.25 -22.08
N LYS A 385 27.37 1.55 -21.85
CA LYS A 385 28.52 2.34 -22.34
C LYS A 385 29.85 1.85 -21.76
N ALA A 386 29.85 1.38 -20.51
CA ALA A 386 31.00 0.75 -19.86
C ALA A 386 31.20 -0.73 -20.25
N LYS A 387 30.47 -1.22 -21.28
CA LYS A 387 30.51 -2.60 -21.77
C LYS A 387 29.99 -3.65 -20.79
N PHE A 388 29.15 -3.26 -19.84
CA PHE A 388 28.38 -4.21 -19.04
C PHE A 388 27.00 -4.42 -19.66
N ALA A 389 26.70 -5.67 -20.05
CA ALA A 389 25.35 -5.99 -20.54
C ALA A 389 24.35 -5.78 -19.40
N THR A 390 23.21 -5.15 -19.68
CA THR A 390 22.28 -4.71 -18.63
C THR A 390 20.84 -4.84 -19.09
N ILE A 391 20.06 -5.57 -18.29
CA ILE A 391 18.61 -5.66 -18.38
C ILE A 391 18.02 -4.76 -17.28
N ASP A 392 17.11 -3.88 -17.67
CA ASP A 392 16.34 -3.06 -16.73
C ASP A 392 15.12 -3.85 -16.27
N LEU A 393 15.10 -4.19 -14.99
CA LEU A 393 14.07 -4.98 -14.32
C LEU A 393 13.13 -4.11 -13.46
N THR A 394 13.24 -2.78 -13.56
CA THR A 394 12.48 -1.83 -12.73
C THR A 394 10.97 -2.02 -12.85
N HIS A 395 10.48 -2.50 -13.99
CA HIS A 395 9.05 -2.77 -14.25
C HIS A 395 8.73 -4.26 -14.37
N ASP A 396 9.66 -5.16 -14.01
CA ASP A 396 9.46 -6.61 -14.09
C ASP A 396 8.87 -7.15 -12.79
N GLU A 397 7.63 -7.66 -12.84
CA GLU A 397 6.94 -8.15 -11.64
C GLU A 397 7.60 -9.40 -11.04
N LEU A 398 8.18 -10.29 -11.85
CA LEU A 398 8.89 -11.47 -11.37
C LEU A 398 10.12 -11.06 -10.56
N ALA A 399 10.86 -10.07 -11.02
CA ALA A 399 12.02 -9.53 -10.34
C ALA A 399 11.66 -8.89 -8.99
N LYS A 400 10.62 -8.04 -8.98
CA LYS A 400 10.17 -7.32 -7.78
C LYS A 400 9.59 -8.23 -6.70
N SER A 401 8.81 -9.23 -7.10
CA SER A 401 8.05 -10.07 -6.15
C SER A 401 8.80 -11.33 -5.73
N HIS A 402 9.69 -11.86 -6.58
CA HIS A 402 10.34 -13.14 -6.34
C HIS A 402 11.87 -13.07 -6.46
N LEU A 403 12.42 -12.67 -7.62
CA LEU A 403 13.87 -12.87 -7.85
C LEU A 403 14.74 -12.14 -6.83
N ARG A 404 14.36 -10.94 -6.40
CA ARG A 404 15.09 -10.18 -5.36
C ARG A 404 15.23 -10.92 -4.02
N HIS A 405 14.41 -11.95 -3.77
CA HIS A 405 14.46 -12.80 -2.59
C HIS A 405 15.09 -14.18 -2.85
N MET A 406 15.44 -14.48 -4.09
CA MET A 406 15.91 -15.81 -4.52
C MET A 406 17.35 -15.82 -5.03
N VAL A 407 17.92 -14.66 -5.38
CA VAL A 407 19.32 -14.57 -5.82
C VAL A 407 20.24 -15.00 -4.67
N GLY A 408 21.03 -16.05 -4.90
CA GLY A 408 21.79 -16.76 -3.87
C GLY A 408 21.99 -18.20 -4.31
N GLY A 409 21.14 -19.14 -3.88
CA GLY A 409 21.15 -20.52 -4.38
C GLY A 409 22.47 -21.29 -4.19
N ARG A 410 22.48 -22.54 -4.65
CA ARG A 410 23.66 -23.42 -4.61
C ARG A 410 24.58 -23.19 -5.80
N SER A 411 25.87 -23.46 -5.61
CA SER A 411 26.86 -23.40 -6.68
C SER A 411 27.93 -24.46 -6.54
N THR A 412 28.16 -25.22 -7.61
CA THR A 412 29.25 -26.21 -7.69
C THR A 412 30.64 -25.57 -7.84
N LEU A 413 30.68 -24.28 -8.18
CA LEU A 413 31.91 -23.50 -8.33
C LEU A 413 32.40 -22.89 -6.99
N ALA A 414 31.55 -22.88 -5.95
CA ALA A 414 31.86 -22.36 -4.62
C ALA A 414 32.66 -23.36 -3.74
N GLN A 415 33.74 -23.91 -4.30
CA GLN A 415 34.64 -24.84 -3.58
C GLN A 415 35.49 -24.09 -2.54
N ASP A 416 35.77 -24.73 -1.40
CA ASP A 416 36.52 -24.15 -0.27
C ASP A 416 36.02 -22.74 0.17
N GLU A 417 34.73 -22.47 -0.02
CA GLU A 417 34.10 -21.19 0.31
C GLU A 417 34.05 -20.95 1.83
N LEU A 418 34.60 -19.80 2.24
CA LEU A 418 34.46 -19.22 3.56
C LEU A 418 33.26 -18.27 3.57
N LEU A 419 32.26 -18.57 4.40
CA LEU A 419 31.07 -17.74 4.52
C LEU A 419 31.20 -16.81 5.73
N TYR A 420 31.08 -15.51 5.50
CA TYR A 420 31.14 -14.49 6.53
C TYR A 420 29.95 -13.56 6.45
N ARG A 421 29.36 -13.29 7.62
CA ARG A 421 28.38 -12.22 7.80
C ARG A 421 29.10 -10.97 8.29
N PHE A 422 28.81 -9.82 7.71
CA PHE A 422 29.33 -8.51 8.11
C PHE A 422 28.19 -7.54 8.43
N GLU A 423 28.47 -6.58 9.31
CA GLU A 423 27.61 -5.42 9.55
C GLU A 423 28.34 -4.15 9.12
N PHE A 424 27.86 -3.50 8.07
CA PHE A 424 28.42 -2.23 7.61
C PHE A 424 27.61 -1.07 8.19
N PRO A 425 28.27 0.01 8.63
CA PRO A 425 27.56 1.24 8.94
C PRO A 425 26.91 1.78 7.67
N GLU A 426 25.70 2.32 7.78
CA GLU A 426 24.93 2.88 6.67
C GLU A 426 25.54 4.23 6.19
N ARG A 427 26.74 4.17 5.59
CA ARG A 427 27.45 5.31 5.02
C ARG A 427 27.78 5.04 3.55
N PRO A 428 27.58 6.02 2.65
CA PRO A 428 27.99 5.89 1.25
C PRO A 428 29.45 5.44 1.14
N GLY A 429 29.69 4.38 0.36
CA GLY A 429 31.04 3.86 0.12
C GLY A 429 31.53 2.81 1.11
N ALA A 430 30.76 2.38 2.11
CA ALA A 430 31.14 1.26 2.99
C ALA A 430 31.38 -0.05 2.19
N LEU A 431 30.50 -0.33 1.24
CA LEU A 431 30.65 -1.43 0.27
C LEU A 431 31.95 -1.30 -0.54
N MET A 432 32.23 -0.10 -1.05
CA MET A 432 33.46 0.17 -1.81
C MET A 432 34.71 -0.01 -0.97
N LYS A 433 34.70 0.45 0.28
CA LYS A 433 35.81 0.26 1.23
C LYS A 433 36.06 -1.23 1.46
N PHE A 434 35.01 -2.02 1.67
CA PHE A 434 35.13 -3.48 1.81
C PHE A 434 35.79 -4.12 0.59
N LEU A 435 35.27 -3.86 -0.61
CA LEU A 435 35.79 -4.42 -1.86
C LEU A 435 37.23 -3.96 -2.16
N THR A 436 37.58 -2.73 -1.79
CA THR A 436 38.93 -2.18 -2.03
C THR A 436 39.97 -2.70 -1.04
N SER A 437 39.57 -3.02 0.19
CA SER A 437 40.45 -3.62 1.20
C SER A 437 40.72 -5.10 0.94
N MET A 438 39.92 -5.77 0.10
CA MET A 438 40.08 -7.18 -0.23
C MET A 438 41.33 -7.41 -1.10
N ALA A 439 42.04 -8.52 -0.88
CA ALA A 439 43.19 -8.86 -1.71
C ALA A 439 42.75 -9.17 -3.16
N PRO A 440 43.47 -8.68 -4.20
CA PRO A 440 43.05 -8.84 -5.60
C PRO A 440 42.95 -10.29 -6.10
N ASN A 441 43.54 -11.23 -5.37
CA ASN A 441 43.61 -12.65 -5.69
C ASN A 441 42.56 -13.49 -4.97
N TRP A 442 41.74 -12.91 -4.08
CA TRP A 442 40.61 -13.61 -3.48
C TRP A 442 39.39 -13.52 -4.39
N ASN A 443 38.67 -14.63 -4.52
CA ASN A 443 37.45 -14.67 -5.32
C ASN A 443 36.23 -14.47 -4.41
N ILE A 444 35.26 -13.68 -4.88
CA ILE A 444 33.95 -13.57 -4.24
C ILE A 444 33.06 -14.59 -4.93
N SER A 445 32.52 -15.55 -4.19
CA SER A 445 31.64 -16.60 -4.70
C SER A 445 30.17 -16.40 -4.27
N LEU A 446 29.93 -15.51 -3.29
CA LEU A 446 28.60 -15.04 -2.91
C LEU A 446 28.71 -13.60 -2.41
N PHE A 447 27.78 -12.77 -2.81
CA PHE A 447 27.61 -11.43 -2.25
C PHE A 447 26.13 -11.15 -2.11
N HIS A 448 25.65 -10.93 -0.89
CA HIS A 448 24.26 -10.58 -0.64
C HIS A 448 24.21 -9.35 0.25
N TYR A 449 23.75 -8.24 -0.31
CA TYR A 449 23.58 -6.96 0.37
C TYR A 449 22.18 -6.43 0.11
N ARG A 450 21.49 -6.08 1.20
CA ARG A 450 20.20 -5.40 1.14
C ARG A 450 20.16 -4.34 2.22
N ASN A 451 19.92 -3.11 1.80
CA ASN A 451 19.64 -2.03 2.72
C ASN A 451 18.16 -2.07 3.11
N HIS A 452 17.88 -2.39 4.37
CA HIS A 452 16.54 -2.51 4.92
C HIS A 452 16.11 -1.30 5.77
N GLY A 453 16.85 -0.19 5.72
CA GLY A 453 16.61 0.95 6.62
C GLY A 453 16.78 0.58 8.10
N ALA A 454 17.58 -0.45 8.38
CA ALA A 454 18.04 -0.82 9.72
C ALA A 454 19.39 -0.14 9.98
N ASP A 455 19.75 0.05 11.26
CA ASP A 455 20.98 0.73 11.69
C ASP A 455 22.29 0.18 11.07
N TYR A 456 22.25 -1.04 10.52
CA TYR A 456 23.37 -1.71 9.87
C TYR A 456 22.96 -2.38 8.56
N GLY A 457 23.76 -2.19 7.52
CA GLY A 457 23.70 -3.00 6.31
C GLY A 457 24.23 -4.40 6.61
N ARG A 458 23.35 -5.40 6.61
CA ARG A 458 23.75 -6.80 6.79
C ARG A 458 24.21 -7.37 5.46
N ILE A 459 25.43 -7.87 5.45
CA ILE A 459 26.04 -8.45 4.25
C ILE A 459 26.44 -9.87 4.54
N LEU A 460 26.13 -10.76 3.60
CA LEU A 460 26.66 -12.10 3.57
C LEU A 460 27.62 -12.20 2.40
N VAL A 461 28.86 -12.63 2.66
CA VAL A 461 29.89 -12.78 1.63
C VAL A 461 30.44 -14.19 1.70
N GLY A 462 30.50 -14.85 0.55
CA GLY A 462 31.26 -16.07 0.32
C GLY A 462 32.58 -15.72 -0.35
N LEU A 463 33.69 -16.17 0.24
CA LEU A 463 35.04 -15.90 -0.24
C LEU A 463 35.80 -17.20 -0.45
N GLN A 464 36.50 -17.32 -1.58
CA GLN A 464 37.45 -18.39 -1.82
C GLN A 464 38.86 -17.84 -1.60
N VAL A 465 39.42 -18.17 -0.44
CA VAL A 465 40.74 -17.73 0.00
C VAL A 465 41.73 -18.88 -0.11
N PRO A 466 42.84 -18.74 -0.87
CA PRO A 466 43.87 -19.76 -0.94
C PRO A 466 44.38 -20.18 0.44
N LYS A 467 44.60 -21.48 0.66
CA LYS A 467 44.99 -22.03 1.98
C LYS A 467 46.26 -21.40 2.55
N ASN A 468 47.21 -21.01 1.69
CA ASN A 468 48.45 -20.33 2.08
C ASN A 468 48.27 -18.85 2.45
N GLU A 469 47.08 -18.27 2.27
CA GLU A 469 46.79 -16.86 2.56
C GLU A 469 45.88 -16.62 3.75
N GLN A 470 45.54 -17.67 4.51
CA GLN A 470 44.68 -17.55 5.69
C GLN A 470 45.17 -16.50 6.70
N LYS A 471 46.49 -16.35 6.88
CA LYS A 471 47.05 -15.30 7.74
C LYS A 471 46.78 -13.88 7.21
N LYS A 472 46.85 -13.68 5.89
CA LYS A 472 46.50 -12.40 5.25
C LYS A 472 45.01 -12.12 5.40
N PHE A 473 44.17 -13.14 5.31
CA PHE A 473 42.73 -13.04 5.51
C PHE A 473 42.35 -12.64 6.94
N GLN A 474 42.99 -13.22 7.96
CA GLN A 474 42.79 -12.79 9.35
C GLN A 474 43.21 -11.33 9.57
N ASN A 475 44.34 -10.90 8.98
CA ASN A 475 44.78 -9.50 9.05
C ASN A 475 43.78 -8.55 8.36
N PHE A 476 43.22 -8.95 7.21
CA PHE A 476 42.18 -8.20 6.52
C PHE A 476 40.96 -8.00 7.43
N LEU A 477 40.44 -9.08 8.02
CA LEU A 477 39.30 -9.02 8.94
C LEU A 477 39.56 -8.10 10.14
N ALA A 478 40.76 -8.15 10.72
CA ALA A 478 41.17 -7.29 11.82
C ALA A 478 41.29 -5.81 11.41
N SER A 479 41.76 -5.52 10.19
CA SER A 479 41.96 -4.15 9.69
C SER A 479 40.69 -3.47 9.15
N LEU A 480 39.67 -4.28 8.79
CA LEU A 480 38.46 -3.80 8.13
C LEU A 480 37.63 -2.88 9.04
N GLY A 481 37.65 -3.15 10.36
CA GLY A 481 36.94 -2.37 11.37
C GLY A 481 35.43 -2.55 11.35
N TYR A 482 34.93 -3.64 10.75
CA TYR A 482 33.51 -3.98 10.70
C TYR A 482 33.24 -5.25 11.53
N PRO A 483 32.15 -5.27 12.34
CA PRO A 483 31.70 -6.50 13.00
C PRO A 483 31.47 -7.60 11.98
N HIS A 484 31.97 -8.80 12.28
CA HIS A 484 31.86 -9.94 11.39
C HIS A 484 31.76 -11.26 12.15
N TRP A 485 31.14 -12.25 11.51
CA TRP A 485 30.93 -13.59 12.04
C TRP A 485 31.27 -14.62 10.99
N ASN A 486 31.99 -15.67 11.39
CA ASN A 486 32.26 -16.82 10.54
C ASN A 486 31.04 -17.75 10.55
N GLU A 487 30.35 -17.83 9.42
CA GLU A 487 29.15 -18.65 9.20
C GLU A 487 29.47 -19.89 8.35
N THR A 488 30.75 -20.19 8.09
CA THR A 488 31.19 -21.27 7.17
C THR A 488 30.63 -22.64 7.56
N ASN A 489 30.44 -22.89 8.87
CA ASN A 489 29.91 -24.14 9.40
C ASN A 489 28.42 -24.06 9.75
N ASN A 490 27.71 -23.00 9.36
CA ASN A 490 26.29 -22.85 9.65
C ASN A 490 25.46 -23.95 8.94
N PRO A 491 24.63 -24.73 9.65
CA PRO A 491 23.84 -25.79 9.05
C PRO A 491 22.91 -25.31 7.93
N ALA A 492 22.35 -24.09 8.05
CA ALA A 492 21.47 -23.53 7.03
C ALA A 492 22.21 -23.23 5.72
N TYR A 493 23.45 -22.74 5.81
CA TYR A 493 24.31 -22.53 4.64
C TYR A 493 24.54 -23.85 3.89
N ARG A 494 24.87 -24.93 4.61
CA ARG A 494 25.07 -26.26 4.00
C ARG A 494 23.82 -26.79 3.29
N LEU A 495 22.63 -26.50 3.82
CA LEU A 495 21.38 -27.00 3.25
C LEU A 495 20.92 -26.21 2.02
N PHE A 496 21.11 -24.89 1.97
CA PHE A 496 20.46 -24.05 0.95
C PHE A 496 21.41 -23.36 -0.02
N LEU A 497 22.69 -23.22 0.33
CA LEU A 497 23.64 -22.41 -0.45
C LEU A 497 24.90 -23.18 -0.86
N LYS A 498 25.29 -24.23 -0.14
CA LYS A 498 26.49 -25.03 -0.45
C LYS A 498 26.22 -26.16 -1.44
#